data_AF-A0A9X3CIQ8-F1
#
_entry.id   AF-A0A9X3CIQ8-F1
#
_cell.length_a   1.000
_cell.length_b   1.000
_cell.length_c   1.000
_cell.angle_alpha   90.00
_cell.angle_beta   90.00
_cell.angle_gamma   90.00
#
_symmetry.space_group_name_H-M   'P 1'
#
loop_
_entity.id
_entity.type
_entity.pdbx_description
1 polymer ?
#
loop_
_entity_poly.entity_id
_entity_poly.type
_entity_poly.pdbx_seq_one_letter_code
_entity_poly.pdbx_strand_id
1 'polypeptide(L)'
;MFQHLSTIEKLLVLERYEEVGLHGLIEDLVIESCVKARFISRDDVSKCSSKFKWVQNTASYAINSYALNDEAEGRDEVSATLSSFDEFVEFCQSRTKEVLEFVSDKALESAPYLEDEEGSAKATDNEARLKLKGPNLF
;
A
#
# COMPACT_ATOMS: atom_id res chain seq x y z
N MET A 1 -9.66 6.21 -12.38
CA MET A 1 -10.26 4.92 -12.78
C MET A 1 -11.79 4.95 -12.78
N PHE A 2 -12.42 6.12 -12.83
CA PHE A 2 -13.87 6.27 -12.96
C PHE A 2 -14.12 7.54 -13.79
N GLN A 3 -14.25 7.42 -15.12
CA GLN A 3 -14.65 8.54 -15.97
C GLN A 3 -15.92 8.14 -16.70
N HIS A 4 -16.97 8.93 -16.50
CA HIS A 4 -18.32 8.71 -17.04
C HIS A 4 -18.99 7.38 -16.64
N LEU A 5 -19.12 7.15 -15.32
CA LEU A 5 -19.98 6.08 -14.81
C LEU A 5 -21.46 6.44 -15.02
N SER A 6 -22.21 5.49 -15.55
CA SER A 6 -23.68 5.48 -15.52
C SER A 6 -24.18 5.43 -14.07
N THR A 7 -25.43 5.82 -13.84
CA THR A 7 -26.05 5.75 -12.52
C THR A 7 -26.00 4.34 -11.92
N ILE A 8 -26.14 3.30 -12.75
CA ILE A 8 -26.05 1.91 -12.31
C ILE A 8 -24.64 1.60 -11.79
N GLU A 9 -23.60 2.02 -12.51
CA GLU A 9 -22.23 1.79 -12.07
C GLU A 9 -21.88 2.59 -10.81
N LYS A 10 -22.40 3.82 -10.68
CA LYS A 10 -22.27 4.58 -9.43
C LYS A 10 -22.90 3.85 -8.24
N LEU A 11 -24.09 3.29 -8.42
CA LEU A 11 -24.78 2.50 -7.40
C LEU A 11 -24.01 1.24 -7.01
N LEU A 12 -23.40 0.53 -7.97
CA LEU A 12 -22.58 -0.65 -7.67
C LEU A 12 -21.36 -0.31 -6.81
N VAL A 13 -20.73 0.86 -7.04
CA VAL A 13 -19.61 1.32 -6.21
C VAL A 13 -20.08 1.67 -4.80
N LEU A 14 -21.24 2.33 -4.67
CA LEU A 14 -21.83 2.67 -3.36
C LEU A 14 -22.28 1.41 -2.60
N GLU A 15 -22.86 0.43 -3.30
CA GLU A 15 -23.21 -0.89 -2.72
C GLU A 15 -21.95 -1.59 -2.22
N ARG A 16 -20.88 -1.60 -3.03
CA ARG A 16 -19.60 -2.16 -2.57
C ARG A 16 -19.06 -1.43 -1.35
N TYR A 17 -19.15 -0.09 -1.32
CA TYR A 17 -18.79 0.70 -0.15
C TYR A 17 -19.60 0.32 1.09
N GLU A 18 -20.91 0.09 0.96
CA GLU A 18 -21.75 -0.37 2.08
C GLU A 18 -21.35 -1.77 2.59
N GLU A 19 -20.89 -2.66 1.70
CA GLU A 19 -20.45 -4.01 2.07
C GLU A 19 -19.12 -4.04 2.83
N VAL A 20 -18.12 -3.28 2.36
CA VAL A 20 -16.73 -3.40 2.84
C VAL A 20 -16.20 -2.16 3.55
N GLY A 21 -16.97 -1.08 3.59
CA GLY A 21 -16.55 0.22 4.10
C GLY A 21 -15.48 0.89 3.23
N LEU A 22 -15.07 2.10 3.63
CA LEU A 22 -14.05 2.86 2.91
C LEU A 22 -12.72 2.14 2.81
N HIS A 23 -12.25 1.55 3.92
CA HIS A 23 -10.95 0.88 3.97
C HIS A 23 -10.91 -0.32 3.03
N GLY A 24 -11.95 -1.15 3.04
CA GLY A 24 -12.06 -2.30 2.15
C GLY A 24 -12.15 -1.87 0.68
N LEU A 25 -12.89 -0.81 0.39
CA LEU A 25 -12.99 -0.29 -0.98
C LEU A 25 -11.63 0.22 -1.51
N ILE A 26 -10.87 0.95 -0.68
CA ILE A 26 -9.52 1.42 -1.06
C ILE A 26 -8.58 0.22 -1.23
N GLU A 27 -8.64 -0.77 -0.35
CA GLU A 27 -7.84 -1.99 -0.47
C GLU A 27 -8.13 -2.73 -1.79
N ASP A 28 -9.41 -2.90 -2.14
CA ASP A 28 -9.85 -3.49 -3.41
C ASP A 28 -9.27 -2.72 -4.62
N LEU A 29 -9.31 -1.38 -4.58
CA LEU A 29 -8.77 -0.51 -5.63
C LEU A 29 -7.24 -0.61 -5.77
N VAL A 30 -6.52 -0.72 -4.64
CA VAL A 30 -5.07 -0.93 -4.62
C VAL A 30 -4.73 -2.29 -5.25
N ILE A 31 -5.42 -3.35 -4.83
CA ILE A 31 -5.23 -4.70 -5.38
C ILE A 31 -5.50 -4.71 -6.88
N GLU A 32 -6.61 -4.12 -7.32
CA GLU A 32 -6.95 -4.03 -8.74
C GLU A 32 -5.88 -3.28 -9.54
N SER A 33 -5.35 -2.19 -8.97
CA SER A 33 -4.27 -1.41 -9.58
C SER A 33 -2.97 -2.21 -9.69
N CYS A 34 -2.60 -2.97 -8.65
CA CYS A 34 -1.45 -3.87 -8.69
C CYS A 34 -1.62 -4.99 -9.73
N VAL A 35 -2.84 -5.51 -9.91
CA VAL A 35 -3.15 -6.48 -10.99
C VAL A 35 -3.02 -5.83 -12.36
N LYS A 36 -3.57 -4.63 -12.55
CA LYS A 36 -3.49 -3.87 -13.82
C LYS A 36 -2.04 -3.55 -14.20
N ALA A 37 -1.21 -3.20 -13.22
CA ALA A 37 0.22 -2.97 -13.40
C ALA A 37 1.04 -4.25 -13.58
N ARG A 38 0.41 -5.44 -13.50
CA ARG A 38 1.08 -6.76 -13.51
C ARG A 38 2.09 -6.95 -12.38
N PHE A 39 1.97 -6.17 -11.31
CA PHE A 39 2.75 -6.39 -10.10
C PHE A 39 2.34 -7.70 -9.43
N ILE A 40 1.05 -8.02 -9.41
CA ILE A 40 0.50 -9.35 -9.07
C ILE A 40 -0.41 -9.83 -10.19
N SER A 41 -0.65 -11.15 -10.27
CA SER A 41 -1.59 -11.74 -11.23
C SER A 41 -2.97 -11.98 -10.60
N ARG A 42 -4.00 -12.23 -11.43
CA ARG A 42 -5.32 -12.69 -10.94
C ARG A 42 -5.24 -14.07 -10.27
N ASP A 43 -4.31 -14.90 -10.72
CA ASP A 43 -4.01 -16.18 -10.10
C ASP A 43 -3.45 -16.01 -8.68
N ASP A 44 -2.60 -15.00 -8.46
CA ASP A 44 -2.09 -14.67 -7.12
C ASP A 44 -3.22 -14.30 -6.17
N VAL A 45 -4.20 -13.52 -6.64
CA VAL A 45 -5.38 -13.14 -5.86
C VAL A 45 -6.24 -14.36 -5.54
N SER A 46 -6.65 -15.13 -6.55
CA SER A 46 -7.53 -16.29 -6.38
C SER A 46 -6.92 -17.41 -5.53
N LYS A 47 -5.59 -17.61 -5.61
CA LYS A 47 -4.86 -18.60 -4.81
C LYS A 47 -4.35 -18.05 -3.48
N CYS A 48 -4.62 -16.77 -3.18
CA CYS A 48 -4.13 -16.08 -1.98
C CYS A 48 -2.62 -16.29 -1.78
N SER A 49 -1.84 -16.04 -2.84
CA SER A 49 -0.39 -16.28 -2.84
C SER A 49 0.35 -15.40 -1.83
N SER A 50 1.58 -15.77 -1.48
CA SER A 50 2.41 -14.95 -0.58
C SER A 50 2.60 -13.52 -1.12
N LYS A 51 2.67 -13.36 -2.45
CA LYS A 51 2.81 -12.05 -3.09
C LYS A 51 1.53 -11.21 -2.92
N PHE A 52 0.36 -11.83 -3.13
CA PHE A 52 -0.92 -11.19 -2.85
C PHE A 52 -1.05 -10.79 -1.38
N LYS A 53 -0.77 -11.71 -0.44
CA LYS A 53 -0.82 -11.43 1.00
C LYS A 53 0.12 -10.30 1.41
N TRP A 54 1.31 -10.24 0.80
CA TRP A 54 2.25 -9.15 1.06
C TRP A 54 1.67 -7.80 0.63
N VAL A 55 1.12 -7.70 -0.60
CA VAL A 55 0.45 -6.48 -1.08
C VAL A 55 -0.72 -6.11 -0.18
N GLN A 56 -1.61 -7.07 0.10
CA GLN A 56 -2.79 -6.87 0.92
C GLN A 56 -2.42 -6.31 2.29
N ASN A 57 -1.55 -7.00 3.03
CA ASN A 57 -1.13 -6.57 4.36
C ASN A 57 -0.47 -5.19 4.33
N THR A 58 0.40 -4.93 3.35
CA THR A 58 1.09 -3.65 3.20
C THR A 58 0.10 -2.51 2.95
N ALA A 59 -0.89 -2.75 2.10
CA ALA A 59 -1.98 -1.80 1.85
C ALA A 59 -2.82 -1.58 3.10
N SER A 60 -3.27 -2.64 3.79
CA SER A 60 -4.06 -2.50 5.02
C SER A 60 -3.31 -1.73 6.11
N TYR A 61 -2.00 -1.95 6.26
CA TYR A 61 -1.18 -1.17 7.20
C TYR A 61 -1.15 0.31 6.84
N ALA A 62 -0.95 0.65 5.57
CA ALA A 62 -0.96 2.04 5.11
C ALA A 62 -2.32 2.69 5.34
N ILE A 63 -3.41 2.02 4.93
CA ILE A 63 -4.79 2.51 5.08
C ILE A 63 -5.10 2.81 6.55
N ASN A 64 -4.79 1.89 7.46
CA ASN A 64 -5.01 2.09 8.89
C ASN A 64 -4.16 3.25 9.44
N SER A 65 -2.90 3.39 8.98
CA SER A 65 -2.05 4.52 9.38
C SER A 65 -2.61 5.86 8.90
N TYR A 66 -3.14 5.92 7.68
CA TYR A 66 -3.75 7.14 7.16
C TYR A 66 -5.05 7.47 7.89
N ALA A 67 -5.87 6.48 8.23
CA ALA A 67 -7.09 6.69 9.00
C ALA A 67 -6.81 7.30 10.38
N LEU A 68 -5.79 6.80 11.09
CA LEU A 68 -5.34 7.38 12.36
C LEU A 68 -4.86 8.83 12.20
N ASN A 69 -4.17 9.13 11.10
CA ASN A 69 -3.70 10.47 10.83
C ASN A 69 -4.86 11.43 10.48
N ASP A 70 -5.86 10.96 9.74
CA ASP A 70 -7.07 11.72 9.43
C ASP A 70 -7.86 12.04 10.70
N GLU A 71 -8.01 11.07 11.61
CA GLU A 71 -8.63 11.28 12.93
C GLU A 71 -7.85 12.30 13.77
N ALA A 72 -6.52 12.21 13.80
CA ALA A 72 -5.67 13.13 14.54
C ALA A 72 -5.71 14.57 13.99
N GLU A 73 -5.92 14.73 12.68
CA GLU A 73 -6.06 16.03 12.01
C GLU A 73 -7.51 16.54 11.99
N GLY A 74 -8.47 15.76 12.51
CA GLY A 74 -9.90 16.11 12.51
C GLY A 74 -10.52 16.14 11.11
N ARG A 75 -9.99 15.35 10.17
CA ARG A 75 -10.59 15.18 8.85
C ARG A 75 -11.71 14.14 8.93
N ASP A 76 -12.93 14.58 8.62
CA ASP A 76 -14.07 13.70 8.53
C ASP A 76 -14.04 12.84 7.25
N GLU A 77 -14.62 11.65 7.34
CA GLU A 77 -14.82 10.74 6.22
C GLU A 77 -15.78 11.36 5.19
N VAL A 78 -15.42 11.29 3.90
CA VAL A 78 -16.25 11.83 2.81
C VAL A 78 -17.54 11.04 2.70
N SER A 79 -18.68 11.74 2.72
CA SER A 79 -20.00 11.09 2.58
C SER A 79 -20.13 10.36 1.26
N ALA A 80 -20.50 9.08 1.29
CA ALA A 80 -20.73 8.26 0.10
C ALA A 80 -22.22 8.26 -0.29
N THR A 81 -22.63 9.23 -1.13
CA THR A 81 -24.00 9.29 -1.67
C THR A 81 -23.94 9.55 -3.17
N LEU A 82 -25.07 9.39 -3.89
CA LEU A 82 -25.12 9.75 -5.31
C LEU A 82 -24.81 11.23 -5.57
N SER A 83 -25.17 12.13 -4.65
CA SER A 83 -24.91 13.57 -4.76
C SER A 83 -23.45 13.95 -4.53
N SER A 84 -22.75 13.23 -3.66
CA SER A 84 -21.33 13.45 -3.34
C SER A 84 -20.42 12.42 -4.00
N PHE A 85 -20.94 11.64 -4.96
CA PHE A 85 -20.25 10.48 -5.52
C PHE A 85 -18.92 10.85 -6.15
N ASP A 86 -18.88 11.97 -6.88
CA ASP A 86 -17.67 12.38 -7.59
C ASP A 86 -16.57 12.78 -6.59
N GLU A 87 -16.91 13.51 -5.51
CA GLU A 87 -15.98 13.83 -4.41
C GLU A 87 -15.51 12.58 -3.65
N PHE A 88 -16.42 11.66 -3.35
CA PHE A 88 -16.11 10.38 -2.71
C PHE A 88 -15.13 9.56 -3.56
N VAL A 89 -15.40 9.45 -4.86
CA VAL A 89 -14.55 8.72 -5.79
C VAL A 89 -13.19 9.39 -5.97
N GLU A 90 -13.13 10.72 -6.02
CA GLU A 90 -11.86 11.46 -6.04
C GLU A 90 -11.05 11.19 -4.77
N PHE A 91 -11.70 11.19 -3.61
CA PHE A 91 -11.06 10.83 -2.34
C PHE A 91 -10.48 9.40 -2.39
N CYS A 92 -11.30 8.41 -2.78
CA CYS A 92 -10.85 7.02 -2.89
C CYS A 92 -9.68 6.88 -3.87
N GLN A 93 -9.71 7.58 -5.01
CA GLN A 93 -8.61 7.56 -5.98
C GLN A 93 -7.34 8.20 -5.44
N SER A 94 -7.45 9.34 -4.75
CA SER A 94 -6.31 10.01 -4.12
C SER A 94 -5.66 9.09 -3.09
N ARG A 95 -6.46 8.53 -2.18
CA ARG A 95 -5.97 7.65 -1.12
C ARG A 95 -5.40 6.33 -1.67
N THR A 96 -6.00 5.78 -2.72
CA THR A 96 -5.45 4.62 -3.45
C THR A 96 -4.06 4.93 -4.00
N LYS A 97 -3.86 6.14 -4.56
CA LYS A 97 -2.56 6.55 -5.09
C LYS A 97 -1.50 6.65 -4.00
N GLU A 98 -1.83 7.28 -2.87
CA GLU A 98 -0.94 7.39 -1.71
C GLU A 98 -0.50 6.00 -1.20
N VAL A 99 -1.46 5.08 -1.08
CA VAL A 99 -1.16 3.69 -0.67
C VAL A 99 -0.29 2.97 -1.71
N LEU A 100 -0.53 3.18 -3.01
CA LEU A 100 0.30 2.59 -4.06
C LEU A 100 1.74 3.12 -4.04
N GLU A 101 1.93 4.41 -3.77
CA GLU A 101 3.26 5.01 -3.58
C GLU A 101 3.98 4.31 -2.41
N PHE A 102 3.33 4.19 -1.25
CA PHE A 102 3.87 3.46 -0.09
C PHE A 102 4.20 1.99 -0.39
N VAL A 103 3.30 1.27 -1.08
CA VAL A 103 3.54 -0.13 -1.49
C VAL A 103 4.75 -0.22 -2.42
N SER A 104 4.90 0.73 -3.34
CA SER A 104 6.04 0.76 -4.27
C SER A 104 7.36 1.02 -3.55
N ASP A 105 7.38 1.95 -2.60
CA ASP A 105 8.57 2.24 -1.77
C ASP A 105 8.97 1.00 -0.96
N LYS A 106 7.99 0.34 -0.32
CA LYS A 106 8.23 -0.89 0.43
C LYS A 106 8.73 -2.04 -0.45
N ALA A 107 8.24 -2.13 -1.69
CA ALA A 107 8.71 -3.13 -2.64
C ALA A 107 10.17 -2.88 -3.03
N LEU A 108 10.58 -1.62 -3.22
CA LEU A 108 11.95 -1.24 -3.53
C LEU A 108 12.90 -1.45 -2.34
N GLU A 109 12.47 -1.11 -1.12
CA GLU A 109 13.24 -1.38 0.11
C GLU A 109 13.43 -2.89 0.38
N SER A 110 12.43 -3.69 0.00
CA SER A 110 12.45 -5.15 0.16
C SER A 110 13.16 -5.87 -0.99
N ALA A 111 13.46 -5.17 -2.09
CA ALA A 111 14.30 -5.71 -3.12
C ALA A 111 15.74 -5.77 -2.56
N PRO A 112 16.38 -6.95 -2.49
CA PRO A 112 17.80 -7.00 -2.19
C PRO A 112 18.47 -6.12 -3.25
N TYR A 113 19.25 -5.14 -2.79
CA TYR A 113 19.99 -4.22 -3.64
C TYR A 113 20.54 -4.97 -4.86
N LEU A 114 20.41 -4.37 -6.03
CA LEU A 114 21.21 -4.68 -7.20
C LEU A 114 22.66 -4.83 -6.71
N GLU A 115 23.13 -6.07 -6.58
CA GLU A 115 24.55 -6.34 -6.41
C GLU A 115 25.17 -5.83 -7.71
N ASP A 116 25.73 -4.63 -7.65
CA ASP A 116 26.62 -4.12 -8.69
C ASP A 116 27.79 -5.11 -8.78
N GLU A 117 27.68 -6.07 -9.70
CA GLU A 117 28.83 -6.73 -10.26
C GLU A 117 29.67 -5.66 -10.98
N GLU A 118 30.70 -5.15 -10.31
CA GLU A 118 31.92 -4.72 -10.97
C GLU A 118 33.14 -4.84 -10.04
N GLY A 119 33.93 -5.90 -10.27
CA GLY A 119 35.40 -5.78 -10.31
C GLY A 119 36.20 -5.83 -9.00
N SER A 120 36.64 -7.04 -8.64
CA SER A 120 38.04 -7.37 -8.31
C SER A 120 38.97 -6.27 -7.75
N ALA A 121 39.24 -6.30 -6.44
CA ALA A 121 40.59 -6.05 -5.92
C ALA A 121 40.82 -6.79 -4.59
N LYS A 122 41.71 -7.78 -4.60
CA LYS A 122 42.31 -8.39 -3.40
C LYS A 122 43.18 -7.36 -2.67
N ALA A 123 43.02 -7.25 -1.35
CA ALA A 123 44.08 -6.96 -0.36
C ALA A 123 43.50 -7.28 1.04
N THR A 124 43.74 -8.46 1.60
CA THR A 124 44.70 -8.72 2.69
C THR A 124 44.61 -7.79 3.91
N ASP A 125 44.09 -8.38 4.99
CA ASP A 125 44.73 -8.51 6.31
C ASP A 125 44.23 -7.68 7.52
N ASN A 126 44.15 -8.41 8.63
CA ASN A 126 44.10 -8.05 10.05
C ASN A 126 42.81 -7.58 10.75
N GLU A 127 42.31 -8.51 11.58
CA GLU A 127 41.88 -8.34 12.98
C GLU A 127 41.63 -6.93 13.53
N ALA A 128 40.40 -6.70 14.01
CA ALA A 128 40.19 -6.23 15.38
C ALA A 128 38.74 -6.48 15.85
N ARG A 129 38.62 -7.38 16.83
CA ARG A 129 37.45 -7.55 17.71
C ARG A 129 37.10 -6.22 18.38
N LEU A 130 35.85 -5.77 18.31
CA LEU A 130 35.32 -4.76 19.23
C LEU A 130 34.22 -5.35 20.11
N LYS A 131 34.63 -5.56 21.36
CA LYS A 131 33.86 -6.06 22.49
C LYS A 131 32.77 -5.05 22.87
N LEU A 132 31.52 -5.49 22.92
CA LEU A 132 30.46 -4.78 23.64
C LEU A 132 30.76 -4.83 25.14
N LYS A 133 31.15 -3.68 25.71
CA LYS A 133 31.07 -3.41 27.16
C LYS A 133 30.14 -2.22 27.33
N GLY A 134 28.95 -2.47 27.86
CA GLY A 134 28.10 -1.41 28.39
C GLY A 134 28.74 -0.79 29.65
N PRO A 135 28.43 0.47 29.97
CA PRO A 135 28.69 1.02 31.29
C PRO A 135 27.44 0.91 32.18
N ASN A 136 27.62 0.24 33.32
CA ASN A 136 26.84 0.45 34.54
C ASN A 136 27.33 1.72 35.25
N LEU A 137 26.42 2.33 36.04
CA LEU A 137 26.58 3.38 37.06
C LEU A 137 26.48 4.83 36.55
N PHE A 138 25.28 5.40 36.66
CA PHE A 138 24.84 6.10 37.86
C PHE A 138 23.44 5.64 38.26
#